data_AF-A0A7E4VWY2-F1
#
_entry.id   AF-A0A7E4VWY2-F1
#
_cell.length_a   1.000
_cell.length_b   1.000
_cell.length_c   1.000
_cell.angle_alpha   90.00
_cell.angle_beta   90.00
_cell.angle_gamma   90.00
#
_symmetry.space_group_name_H-M   'P 1'
#
loop_
_entity.id
_entity.type
_entity.pdbx_description
1 polymer ?
#
loop_
_entity_poly.entity_id
_entity_poly.type
_entity_poly.pdbx_seq_one_letter_code
_entity_poly.pdbx_strand_id
1 'polypeptide(L)'
;MSAKHHENRDFRQYLREDNDDLQRYFRKLRTCAAITADALKCNDNCVAVRRKRIHVDSNDRVDAALGKEKDTVMDCVKQMKEFTGIIEKQIEINGESKNRLIRDFTLKQEAVSLDHRAAAVAVDSKYQSRRANFDADNLELRDVGPLQRMSEYQEWVENTAVNLNASSKARTRSRKIVQRLIATMRDLAQVMRQEAINVENTLKDSIRTWNEWRDSLQGQLNAKDKDIKVADAAIEEISMSLRLKGSPLQIALARQNQRCLRPGIELCNDKAQHALQAELNNLKSSMLSLELSLDKAKESRRKLDGDRYKLQRKLEICQQNVAVDYELLRQIRATYPQEIQLSGFLVGELPKAIVK
;
A
#
# COMPACT_ATOMS: atom_id res chain seq x y z
N MET A 1 -8.97 -54.75 -31.12
CA MET A 1 -9.55 -53.87 -30.07
C MET A 1 -8.51 -53.00 -29.34
N SER A 2 -7.25 -53.43 -29.19
CA SER A 2 -6.23 -52.70 -28.39
C SER A 2 -5.84 -51.30 -28.93
N ALA A 3 -5.61 -51.14 -30.24
CA ALA A 3 -5.19 -49.86 -30.83
C ALA A 3 -6.26 -48.74 -30.76
N LYS A 4 -7.53 -49.07 -31.05
CA LYS A 4 -8.67 -48.11 -30.94
C LYS A 4 -8.99 -47.69 -29.49
N HIS A 5 -8.61 -48.51 -28.51
CA HIS A 5 -8.69 -48.15 -27.09
C HIS A 5 -7.54 -47.22 -26.66
N HIS A 6 -6.36 -47.36 -27.27
CA HIS A 6 -5.21 -46.49 -27.01
C HIS A 6 -5.45 -45.07 -27.55
N GLU A 7 -5.87 -44.92 -28.81
CA GLU A 7 -6.16 -43.60 -29.42
C GLU A 7 -7.30 -42.84 -28.70
N ASN A 8 -8.31 -43.57 -28.20
CA ASN A 8 -9.37 -42.98 -27.37
C ASN A 8 -8.88 -42.51 -25.99
N ARG A 9 -7.86 -43.18 -25.44
CA ARG A 9 -7.22 -42.77 -24.18
C ARG A 9 -6.47 -41.46 -24.38
N ASP A 10 -5.73 -41.36 -25.48
CA ASP A 10 -4.91 -40.19 -25.82
C ASP A 10 -5.77 -38.95 -26.08
N PHE A 11 -6.87 -39.07 -26.84
CA PHE A 11 -7.77 -37.93 -27.09
C PHE A 11 -8.46 -37.41 -25.81
N ARG A 12 -8.90 -38.33 -24.94
CA ARG A 12 -9.49 -37.97 -23.62
C ARG A 12 -8.47 -37.39 -22.64
N GLN A 13 -7.18 -37.66 -22.85
CA GLN A 13 -6.09 -37.11 -22.06
C GLN A 13 -5.77 -35.68 -22.50
N TYR A 14 -5.62 -35.44 -23.81
CA TYR A 14 -5.44 -34.08 -24.36
C TYR A 14 -6.59 -33.12 -24.01
N LEU A 15 -7.84 -33.60 -24.02
CA LEU A 15 -9.00 -32.78 -23.60
C LEU A 15 -9.01 -32.42 -22.12
N ARG A 16 -8.35 -33.22 -21.27
CA ARG A 16 -8.21 -32.93 -19.83
C ARG A 16 -7.12 -31.92 -19.57
N GLU A 17 -5.95 -32.08 -20.19
CA GLU A 17 -4.77 -31.25 -19.95
C GLU A 17 -5.01 -29.75 -20.19
N ASP A 18 -5.66 -29.36 -21.30
CA ASP A 18 -5.92 -27.95 -21.61
C ASP A 18 -6.92 -27.28 -20.64
N ASN A 19 -7.90 -28.06 -20.15
CA ASN A 19 -8.90 -27.56 -19.19
C ASN A 19 -8.29 -27.46 -17.78
N ASP A 20 -7.47 -28.44 -17.41
CA ASP A 20 -6.71 -28.46 -16.16
C ASP A 20 -5.71 -27.29 -16.11
N ASP A 21 -5.07 -26.96 -17.25
CA ASP A 21 -4.19 -25.79 -17.37
C ASP A 21 -4.97 -24.48 -17.15
N LEU A 22 -6.14 -24.28 -17.79
CA LEU A 22 -6.97 -23.08 -17.55
C LEU A 22 -7.40 -22.96 -16.07
N GLN A 23 -7.83 -24.05 -15.45
CA GLN A 23 -8.19 -24.08 -14.02
C GLN A 23 -7.00 -23.82 -13.10
N ARG A 24 -5.80 -24.28 -13.47
CA ARG A 24 -4.56 -23.99 -12.75
C ARG A 24 -4.27 -22.48 -12.77
N TYR A 25 -4.34 -21.83 -13.92
CA TYR A 25 -4.14 -20.38 -14.03
C TYR A 25 -5.25 -19.58 -13.34
N PHE A 26 -6.48 -20.08 -13.34
CA PHE A 26 -7.58 -19.46 -12.60
C PHE A 26 -7.31 -19.43 -11.09
N ARG A 27 -6.81 -20.53 -10.52
CA ARG A 27 -6.38 -20.59 -9.12
C ARG A 27 -5.27 -19.59 -8.83
N LYS A 28 -4.27 -19.49 -9.72
CA LYS A 28 -3.19 -18.50 -9.59
C LYS A 28 -3.70 -17.06 -9.63
N LEU A 29 -4.63 -16.73 -10.53
CA LEU A 29 -5.27 -15.41 -10.56
C LEU A 29 -5.95 -15.07 -9.23
N ARG A 30 -6.67 -16.02 -8.64
CA ARG A 30 -7.29 -15.83 -7.31
C ARG A 30 -6.24 -15.57 -6.22
N THR A 31 -5.11 -16.27 -6.27
CA THR A 31 -3.96 -15.99 -5.39
C THR A 31 -3.40 -14.58 -5.61
N CYS A 32 -3.19 -14.15 -6.87
CA CYS A 32 -2.76 -12.78 -7.18
C CYS A 32 -3.73 -11.76 -6.58
N ALA A 33 -5.04 -11.95 -6.78
CA ALA A 33 -6.07 -11.05 -6.28
C ALA A 33 -6.07 -10.95 -4.74
N ALA A 34 -5.83 -12.06 -4.04
CA ALA A 34 -5.69 -12.06 -2.58
C ALA A 34 -4.45 -11.26 -2.12
N ILE A 35 -3.30 -11.49 -2.77
CA ILE A 35 -2.05 -10.77 -2.45
C ILE A 35 -2.19 -9.27 -2.76
N THR A 36 -2.85 -8.90 -3.86
CA THR A 36 -3.15 -7.50 -4.19
C THR A 36 -4.10 -6.87 -3.17
N ALA A 37 -5.05 -7.63 -2.61
CA ALA A 37 -5.88 -7.13 -1.52
C ALA A 37 -5.07 -6.85 -0.24
N ASP A 38 -4.05 -7.66 0.05
CA ASP A 38 -3.14 -7.40 1.17
C ASP A 38 -2.24 -6.18 0.91
N ALA A 39 -1.81 -5.95 -0.34
CA ALA A 39 -1.12 -4.72 -0.74
C ALA A 39 -1.99 -3.47 -0.51
N LEU A 40 -3.29 -3.55 -0.82
CA LEU A 40 -4.24 -2.45 -0.56
C LEU A 40 -4.40 -2.19 0.95
N LYS A 41 -4.52 -3.25 1.77
CA LYS A 41 -4.56 -3.10 3.23
C LYS A 41 -3.28 -2.46 3.78
N CYS A 42 -2.12 -2.82 3.23
CA CYS A 42 -0.84 -2.21 3.58
C CYS A 42 -0.87 -0.68 3.34
N ASN A 43 -1.35 -0.25 2.17
CA ASN A 43 -1.54 1.17 1.86
C ASN A 43 -2.54 1.86 2.81
N ASP A 44 -3.72 1.27 3.05
CA ASP A 44 -4.72 1.82 3.95
C ASP A 44 -4.19 1.98 5.38
N ASN A 45 -3.41 1.00 5.87
CA ASN A 45 -2.75 1.08 7.16
C ASN A 45 -1.70 2.21 7.19
N CYS A 46 -0.97 2.42 6.10
CA CYS A 46 -0.06 3.56 5.99
C CYS A 46 -0.80 4.88 6.14
N VAL A 47 -1.89 5.07 5.40
CA VAL A 47 -2.72 6.29 5.49
C VAL A 47 -3.28 6.46 6.91
N ALA A 48 -3.77 5.40 7.55
CA ALA A 48 -4.31 5.46 8.90
C ALA A 48 -3.26 5.90 9.95
N VAL A 49 -2.03 5.39 9.87
CA VAL A 49 -0.95 5.80 10.76
C VAL A 49 -0.52 7.24 10.50
N ARG A 50 -0.50 7.68 9.24
CA ARG A 50 -0.16 9.08 8.88
C ARG A 50 -1.14 10.11 9.44
N ARG A 51 -2.42 9.76 9.62
CA ARG A 51 -3.41 10.63 10.29
C ARG A 51 -3.03 11.01 11.73
N LYS A 52 -2.09 10.30 12.36
CA LYS A 52 -1.57 10.63 13.69
C LYS A 52 -0.51 11.75 13.67
N ARG A 53 -0.04 12.17 12.49
CA ARG A 53 0.91 13.30 12.36
C ARG A 53 0.23 14.61 12.72
N ILE A 54 1.04 15.54 13.20
CA ILE A 54 0.61 16.92 13.35
C ILE A 54 0.84 17.60 12.01
N HIS A 55 -0.23 18.07 11.38
CA HIS A 55 -0.17 18.75 10.09
C HIS A 55 0.56 20.08 10.22
N VAL A 56 1.71 20.20 9.55
CA VAL A 56 2.51 21.43 9.48
C VAL A 56 2.47 22.05 8.08
N ASP A 57 2.21 21.25 7.05
CA ASP A 57 2.18 21.68 5.64
C ASP A 57 0.88 21.21 4.95
N SER A 58 0.43 21.98 3.96
CA SER A 58 -0.77 21.70 3.17
C SER A 58 -0.50 20.78 1.97
N ASN A 59 0.78 20.62 1.56
CA ASN A 59 1.19 19.77 0.43
C ASN A 59 2.06 18.59 0.89
N ASP A 60 1.42 17.54 1.41
CA ASP A 60 2.12 16.33 1.83
C ASP A 60 2.38 15.39 0.63
N ARG A 61 3.65 15.36 0.17
CA ARG A 61 4.08 14.53 -0.97
C ARG A 61 3.90 13.04 -0.71
N VAL A 62 4.01 12.58 0.53
CA VAL A 62 3.85 11.16 0.86
C VAL A 62 2.37 10.78 0.79
N ASP A 63 1.46 11.64 1.27
CA ASP A 63 0.02 11.39 1.13
C ASP A 63 -0.41 11.33 -0.33
N ALA A 64 0.13 12.22 -1.17
CA ALA A 64 -0.11 12.19 -2.62
C ALA A 64 0.42 10.90 -3.27
N ALA A 65 1.62 10.45 -2.89
CA ALA A 65 2.19 9.19 -3.38
C ALA A 65 1.37 7.97 -2.94
N LEU A 66 0.90 7.94 -1.67
CA LEU A 66 0.03 6.88 -1.16
C LEU A 66 -1.33 6.85 -1.86
N GLY A 67 -1.91 8.02 -2.15
CA GLY A 67 -3.14 8.12 -2.94
C GLY A 67 -2.97 7.53 -4.34
N LYS A 68 -1.88 7.89 -5.03
CA LYS A 68 -1.56 7.35 -6.36
C LYS A 68 -1.32 5.83 -6.35
N GLU A 69 -0.62 5.32 -5.33
CA GLU A 69 -0.44 3.87 -5.14
C GLU A 69 -1.80 3.18 -4.96
N LYS A 70 -2.69 3.76 -4.14
CA LYS A 70 -4.03 3.22 -3.90
C LYS A 70 -4.85 3.13 -5.18
N ASP A 71 -4.91 4.22 -5.95
CA ASP A 71 -5.65 4.27 -7.22
C ASP A 71 -5.14 3.20 -8.18
N THR A 72 -3.81 3.09 -8.29
CA THR A 72 -3.15 2.09 -9.14
C THR A 72 -3.48 0.66 -8.71
N VAL A 73 -3.44 0.36 -7.40
CA VAL A 73 -3.80 -0.97 -6.86
C VAL A 73 -5.27 -1.27 -7.11
N MET A 74 -6.17 -0.29 -6.94
CA MET A 74 -7.60 -0.45 -7.21
C MET A 74 -7.88 -0.74 -8.70
N ASP A 75 -7.18 -0.07 -9.61
CA ASP A 75 -7.26 -0.35 -11.05
C ASP A 75 -6.76 -1.76 -11.38
N CYS A 76 -5.68 -2.22 -10.74
CA CYS A 76 -5.20 -3.60 -10.87
C CYS A 76 -6.24 -4.62 -10.38
N VAL A 77 -6.89 -4.37 -9.23
CA VAL A 77 -7.97 -5.21 -8.71
C VAL A 77 -9.13 -5.30 -9.69
N LYS A 78 -9.51 -4.18 -10.31
CA LYS A 78 -10.58 -4.15 -11.33
C LYS A 78 -10.21 -5.03 -12.54
N GLN A 79 -8.99 -4.88 -13.06
CA GLN A 79 -8.52 -5.70 -14.19
C GLN A 79 -8.48 -7.19 -13.85
N MET A 80 -8.07 -7.57 -12.63
CA MET A 80 -8.10 -8.96 -12.17
C MET A 80 -9.53 -9.53 -12.09
N LYS A 81 -10.51 -8.71 -11.67
CA LYS A 81 -11.93 -9.10 -11.67
C LYS A 81 -12.47 -9.31 -13.08
N GLU A 82 -12.11 -8.45 -14.03
CA GLU A 82 -12.47 -8.61 -15.44
C GLU A 82 -11.90 -9.93 -16.01
N PHE A 83 -10.63 -10.24 -15.75
CA PHE A 83 -10.03 -11.53 -16.13
C PHE A 83 -10.70 -12.73 -15.47
N THR A 84 -11.13 -12.59 -14.22
CA THR A 84 -11.87 -13.63 -13.49
C THR A 84 -13.14 -14.01 -14.26
N GLY A 85 -13.94 -13.01 -14.65
CA GLY A 85 -15.16 -13.25 -15.43
C GLY A 85 -14.89 -13.83 -16.83
N ILE A 86 -13.80 -13.42 -17.50
CA ILE A 86 -13.38 -13.99 -18.80
C ILE A 86 -13.06 -15.48 -18.66
N ILE A 87 -12.32 -15.86 -17.61
CA ILE A 87 -11.90 -17.25 -17.38
C ILE A 87 -13.08 -18.13 -16.97
N GLU A 88 -13.96 -17.65 -16.08
CA GLU A 88 -15.17 -18.36 -15.65
C GLU A 88 -16.06 -18.73 -16.84
N LYS A 89 -16.32 -17.75 -17.72
CA LYS A 89 -17.07 -17.98 -18.96
C LYS A 89 -16.39 -18.97 -19.89
N GLN A 90 -15.05 -18.95 -19.97
CA GLN A 90 -14.32 -19.90 -20.80
C GLN A 90 -14.36 -21.33 -20.22
N ILE A 91 -14.33 -21.48 -18.89
CA ILE A 91 -14.47 -22.77 -18.22
C ILE A 91 -15.85 -23.37 -18.51
N GLU A 92 -16.90 -22.56 -18.48
CA GLU A 92 -18.26 -22.97 -18.86
C GLU A 92 -18.31 -23.48 -20.31
N ILE A 93 -17.81 -22.69 -21.27
CA ILE A 93 -17.73 -23.09 -22.70
C ILE A 93 -16.96 -24.40 -22.90
N ASN A 94 -15.85 -24.58 -22.18
CA ASN A 94 -15.07 -25.82 -22.22
C ASN A 94 -15.86 -27.00 -21.65
N GLY A 95 -16.60 -26.78 -20.56
CA GLY A 95 -17.49 -27.77 -19.95
C GLY A 95 -18.61 -28.21 -20.89
N GLU A 96 -19.30 -27.27 -21.54
CA GLU A 96 -20.32 -27.56 -22.54
C GLU A 96 -19.77 -28.33 -23.73
N SER A 97 -18.63 -27.89 -24.27
CA SER A 97 -17.97 -28.54 -25.41
C SER A 97 -17.58 -29.99 -25.07
N LYS A 98 -17.07 -30.22 -23.85
CA LYS A 98 -16.77 -31.56 -23.34
C LYS A 98 -18.04 -32.41 -23.22
N ASN A 99 -19.12 -31.87 -22.68
CA ASN A 99 -20.39 -32.59 -22.52
C ASN A 99 -21.00 -32.97 -23.88
N ARG A 100 -20.93 -32.10 -24.89
CA ARG A 100 -21.37 -32.40 -26.26
C ARG A 100 -20.59 -33.57 -26.87
N LEU A 101 -19.26 -33.55 -26.76
CA LEU A 101 -18.41 -34.64 -27.25
C LEU A 101 -18.66 -35.96 -26.52
N ILE A 102 -18.84 -35.94 -25.20
CA ILE A 102 -19.14 -37.15 -24.40
C ILE A 102 -20.50 -37.72 -24.80
N ARG A 103 -21.52 -36.86 -24.99
CA ARG A 103 -22.85 -37.29 -25.43
C ARG A 103 -22.78 -37.94 -26.81
N ASP A 104 -22.15 -37.26 -27.75
CA ASP A 104 -21.98 -37.73 -29.12
C ASP A 104 -21.24 -39.08 -29.17
N PHE A 105 -20.16 -39.22 -28.41
CA PHE A 105 -19.42 -40.48 -28.29
C PHE A 105 -20.26 -41.60 -27.65
N THR A 106 -20.99 -41.31 -26.57
CA THR A 106 -21.83 -42.30 -25.88
C THR A 106 -22.94 -42.82 -26.79
N LEU A 107 -23.65 -41.93 -27.49
CA LEU A 107 -24.71 -42.30 -28.42
C LEU A 107 -24.17 -43.17 -29.57
N LYS A 108 -23.00 -42.83 -30.12
CA LYS A 108 -22.37 -43.66 -31.17
C LYS A 108 -21.94 -45.03 -30.66
N GLN A 109 -21.41 -45.14 -29.43
CA GLN A 109 -21.10 -46.44 -28.84
C GLN A 109 -22.34 -47.30 -28.61
N GLU A 110 -23.43 -46.69 -28.16
CA GLU A 110 -24.71 -47.38 -27.98
C GLU A 110 -25.26 -47.90 -29.31
N ALA A 111 -25.21 -47.07 -30.37
CA ALA A 111 -25.56 -47.48 -31.73
C ALA A 111 -24.73 -48.69 -32.20
N VAL A 112 -23.40 -48.64 -32.05
CA VAL A 112 -22.52 -49.76 -32.40
C VAL A 112 -22.84 -51.02 -31.58
N SER A 113 -23.22 -50.88 -30.30
CA SER A 113 -23.64 -52.01 -29.47
C SER A 113 -24.98 -52.60 -29.92
N LEU A 114 -25.94 -51.76 -30.33
CA LEU A 114 -27.19 -52.18 -30.95
C LEU A 114 -26.93 -52.94 -32.26
N ASP A 115 -26.05 -52.43 -33.12
CA ASP A 115 -25.71 -53.07 -34.40
C ASP A 115 -25.05 -54.43 -34.20
N HIS A 116 -24.13 -54.56 -33.23
CA HIS A 116 -23.54 -55.86 -32.88
C HIS A 116 -24.59 -56.84 -32.36
N ARG A 117 -25.54 -56.38 -31.52
CA ARG A 117 -26.64 -57.23 -31.05
C ARG A 117 -27.53 -57.66 -32.21
N ALA A 118 -27.91 -56.74 -33.10
CA ALA A 118 -28.72 -57.00 -34.28
C ALA A 118 -28.06 -58.05 -35.20
N ALA A 119 -26.76 -57.91 -35.46
CA ALA A 119 -25.99 -58.90 -36.22
C ALA A 119 -25.95 -60.27 -35.54
N ALA A 120 -25.91 -60.32 -34.20
CA ALA A 120 -25.90 -61.56 -33.44
C ALA A 120 -27.26 -62.27 -33.36
N VAL A 121 -28.40 -61.57 -33.61
CA VAL A 121 -29.75 -62.16 -33.51
C VAL A 121 -29.93 -63.40 -34.40
N ALA A 122 -29.27 -63.45 -35.55
CA ALA A 122 -29.37 -64.59 -36.47
C ALA A 122 -28.48 -65.78 -36.10
N VAL A 123 -27.41 -65.56 -35.32
CA VAL A 123 -26.30 -66.50 -35.18
C VAL A 123 -26.13 -66.99 -33.73
N ASP A 124 -26.42 -66.15 -32.73
CA ASP A 124 -26.22 -66.47 -31.32
C ASP A 124 -27.45 -67.21 -30.73
N SER A 125 -27.20 -68.42 -30.23
CA SER A 125 -28.17 -69.33 -29.59
C SER A 125 -28.98 -68.67 -28.47
N LYS A 126 -28.41 -67.67 -27.77
CA LYS A 126 -29.11 -66.92 -26.71
C LYS A 126 -30.32 -66.13 -27.20
N TYR A 127 -30.37 -65.78 -28.49
CA TYR A 127 -31.49 -65.07 -29.10
C TYR A 127 -32.43 -66.01 -29.87
N GLN A 128 -32.09 -67.31 -30.01
CA GLN A 128 -32.94 -68.32 -30.67
C GLN A 128 -34.14 -68.74 -29.81
N SER A 129 -34.01 -68.81 -28.48
CA SER A 129 -35.14 -69.12 -27.58
C SER A 129 -36.24 -68.05 -27.62
N ARG A 130 -35.87 -66.78 -27.88
CA ARG A 130 -36.84 -65.71 -28.13
C ARG A 130 -37.55 -65.82 -29.47
N ARG A 131 -36.97 -66.49 -30.49
CA ARG A 131 -37.61 -66.74 -31.79
C ARG A 131 -38.67 -67.84 -31.74
N ALA A 132 -38.52 -68.82 -30.82
CA ALA A 132 -39.43 -69.96 -30.71
C ALA A 132 -40.78 -69.62 -30.03
N ASN A 133 -40.84 -68.54 -29.25
CA ASN A 133 -42.07 -68.04 -28.61
C ASN A 133 -42.67 -66.82 -29.35
N PHE A 134 -42.41 -66.68 -30.66
CA PHE A 134 -43.04 -65.64 -31.49
C PHE A 134 -44.46 -66.07 -31.89
N ASP A 135 -45.47 -65.67 -31.11
CA ASP A 135 -46.84 -65.60 -31.63
C ASP A 135 -46.93 -64.40 -32.57
N ALA A 136 -47.23 -64.65 -33.85
CA ALA A 136 -47.32 -63.63 -34.89
C ALA A 136 -48.33 -62.51 -34.57
N ASP A 137 -49.33 -62.80 -33.72
CA ASP A 137 -50.39 -61.86 -33.31
C ASP A 137 -49.95 -60.82 -32.26
N ASN A 138 -48.79 -60.98 -31.61
CA ASN A 138 -48.26 -60.02 -30.62
C ASN A 138 -47.03 -59.24 -31.14
N LEU A 139 -46.94 -59.07 -32.47
CA LEU A 139 -45.89 -58.26 -33.07
C LEU A 139 -46.19 -56.77 -32.86
N GLU A 140 -45.79 -56.22 -31.71
CA GLU A 140 -45.66 -54.77 -31.55
C GLU A 140 -44.51 -54.29 -32.46
N LEU A 141 -44.80 -54.12 -33.75
CA LEU A 141 -44.00 -53.32 -34.66
C LEU A 141 -43.93 -51.92 -34.05
N ARG A 142 -42.81 -51.64 -33.38
CA ARG A 142 -42.52 -50.29 -32.88
C ARG A 142 -42.64 -49.35 -34.07
N ASP A 143 -43.58 -48.42 -34.00
CA ASP A 143 -43.82 -47.43 -35.05
C ASP A 143 -42.48 -46.78 -35.40
N VAL A 144 -41.97 -47.14 -36.59
CA VAL A 144 -40.75 -46.56 -37.14
C VAL A 144 -41.20 -45.17 -37.56
N GLY A 145 -41.08 -44.22 -36.63
CA GLY A 145 -41.49 -42.84 -36.85
C GLY A 145 -41.00 -42.37 -38.23
N PRO A 146 -41.72 -41.43 -38.88
CA PRO A 146 -41.60 -41.15 -40.30
C PRO A 146 -40.13 -41.03 -40.72
N LEU A 147 -39.76 -41.56 -41.89
CA LEU A 147 -38.38 -41.55 -42.43
C LEU A 147 -37.71 -40.17 -42.34
N GLN A 148 -38.51 -39.11 -42.40
CA GLN A 148 -38.13 -37.71 -42.21
C GLN A 148 -37.58 -37.36 -40.80
N ARG A 149 -37.71 -38.24 -39.81
CA ARG A 149 -37.12 -38.13 -38.46
C ARG A 149 -35.74 -38.79 -38.35
N MET A 150 -35.30 -39.53 -39.37
CA MET A 150 -33.97 -40.13 -39.42
C MET A 150 -32.98 -39.11 -39.98
N SER A 151 -31.82 -38.97 -39.34
CA SER A 151 -30.74 -38.12 -39.85
C SER A 151 -30.12 -38.73 -41.10
N GLU A 152 -29.75 -37.90 -42.08
CA GLU A 152 -28.97 -38.36 -43.23
C GLU A 152 -27.53 -38.70 -42.82
N TYR A 153 -26.84 -39.55 -43.61
CA TYR A 153 -25.44 -39.91 -43.35
C TYR A 153 -24.54 -38.67 -43.24
N GLN A 154 -24.77 -37.70 -44.13
CA GLN A 154 -24.00 -36.46 -44.16
C GLN A 154 -24.20 -35.65 -42.87
N GLU A 155 -25.43 -35.51 -42.40
CA GLU A 155 -25.75 -34.83 -41.13
C GLU A 155 -25.12 -35.53 -39.92
N TRP A 156 -25.08 -36.88 -39.92
CA TRP A 156 -24.43 -37.65 -38.86
C TRP A 156 -22.91 -37.42 -38.79
N VAL A 157 -22.25 -37.38 -39.95
CA VAL A 157 -20.81 -37.05 -40.04
C VAL A 157 -20.58 -35.61 -39.58
N GLU A 158 -21.38 -34.67 -40.09
CA GLU A 158 -21.27 -33.25 -39.80
C GLU A 158 -21.48 -32.93 -38.32
N ASN A 159 -22.44 -33.57 -37.63
CA ASN A 159 -22.65 -33.39 -36.20
C ASN A 159 -21.35 -33.64 -35.39
N THR A 160 -20.61 -34.70 -35.73
CA THR A 160 -19.32 -35.01 -35.09
C THR A 160 -18.28 -33.93 -35.41
N ALA A 161 -18.19 -33.54 -36.69
CA ALA A 161 -17.23 -32.57 -37.16
C ALA A 161 -17.45 -31.19 -36.50
N VAL A 162 -18.70 -30.75 -36.37
CA VAL A 162 -19.10 -29.51 -35.69
C VAL A 162 -18.70 -29.55 -34.21
N ASN A 163 -18.98 -30.65 -33.50
CA ASN A 163 -18.62 -30.81 -32.10
C ASN A 163 -17.10 -30.79 -31.86
N LEU A 164 -16.33 -31.47 -32.73
CA LEU A 164 -14.87 -31.46 -32.69
C LEU A 164 -14.29 -30.07 -32.98
N ASN A 165 -14.82 -29.38 -33.98
CA ASN A 165 -14.41 -28.02 -34.34
C ASN A 165 -14.69 -27.02 -33.20
N ALA A 166 -15.88 -27.10 -32.59
CA ALA A 166 -16.24 -26.26 -31.44
C ALA A 166 -15.26 -26.46 -30.27
N SER A 167 -14.94 -27.73 -29.94
CA SER A 167 -13.95 -28.07 -28.91
C SER A 167 -12.55 -27.56 -29.26
N SER A 168 -12.10 -27.68 -30.52
CA SER A 168 -10.82 -27.15 -30.97
C SER A 168 -10.72 -25.62 -30.82
N LYS A 169 -11.78 -24.91 -31.22
CA LYS A 169 -11.89 -23.45 -31.06
C LYS A 169 -11.87 -23.03 -29.58
N ALA A 170 -12.60 -23.73 -28.72
CA ALA A 170 -12.63 -23.46 -27.28
C ALA A 170 -11.26 -23.64 -26.61
N ARG A 171 -10.52 -24.71 -26.96
CA ARG A 171 -9.15 -24.94 -26.48
C ARG A 171 -8.18 -23.87 -26.95
N THR A 172 -8.25 -23.50 -28.23
CA THR A 172 -7.42 -22.41 -28.79
C THR A 172 -7.69 -21.08 -28.09
N ARG A 173 -8.96 -20.78 -27.78
CA ARG A 173 -9.35 -19.59 -27.01
C ARG A 173 -8.81 -19.64 -25.58
N SER A 174 -8.89 -20.79 -24.91
CA SER A 174 -8.34 -21.00 -23.56
C SER A 174 -6.85 -20.71 -23.50
N ARG A 175 -6.07 -21.21 -24.47
CA ARG A 175 -4.62 -20.93 -24.57
C ARG A 175 -4.33 -19.43 -24.75
N LYS A 176 -5.09 -18.74 -25.61
CA LYS A 176 -4.95 -17.29 -25.80
C LYS A 176 -5.28 -16.49 -24.53
N ILE A 177 -6.31 -16.90 -23.78
CA ILE A 177 -6.67 -16.27 -22.50
C ILE A 177 -5.55 -16.43 -21.49
N VAL A 178 -4.98 -17.63 -21.35
CA VAL A 178 -3.85 -17.91 -20.45
C VAL A 178 -2.62 -17.07 -20.82
N GLN A 179 -2.26 -17.01 -22.11
CA GLN A 179 -1.13 -16.20 -22.57
C GLN A 179 -1.30 -14.71 -22.21
N ARG A 180 -2.50 -14.17 -22.48
CA ARG A 180 -2.81 -12.77 -22.16
C ARG A 180 -2.82 -12.54 -20.65
N LEU A 181 -3.37 -13.47 -19.87
CA LEU A 181 -3.37 -13.41 -18.41
C LEU A 181 -1.95 -13.31 -17.86
N ILE A 182 -1.04 -14.19 -18.30
CA ILE A 182 0.35 -14.19 -17.81
C ILE A 182 1.03 -12.86 -18.10
N ALA A 183 0.88 -12.34 -19.33
CA ALA A 183 1.45 -11.05 -19.70
C ALA A 183 0.88 -9.92 -18.84
N THR A 184 -0.45 -9.81 -18.75
CA THR A 184 -1.08 -8.75 -17.95
C THR A 184 -0.74 -8.86 -16.47
N MET A 185 -0.71 -10.06 -15.88
CA MET A 185 -0.35 -10.20 -14.45
C MET A 185 1.10 -9.76 -14.17
N ARG A 186 2.03 -9.93 -15.11
CA ARG A 186 3.39 -9.38 -14.99
C ARG A 186 3.38 -7.86 -15.02
N ASP A 187 2.68 -7.26 -15.99
CA ASP A 187 2.59 -5.81 -16.13
C ASP A 187 1.96 -5.16 -14.89
N LEU A 188 0.86 -5.73 -14.37
CA LEU A 188 0.20 -5.24 -13.16
C LEU A 188 1.12 -5.35 -11.93
N ALA A 189 1.82 -6.47 -11.77
CA ALA A 189 2.77 -6.65 -10.67
C ALA A 189 3.89 -5.61 -10.71
N GLN A 190 4.46 -5.35 -11.90
CA GLN A 190 5.50 -4.35 -12.10
C GLN A 190 5.00 -2.93 -11.76
N VAL A 191 3.82 -2.55 -12.27
CA VAL A 191 3.25 -1.22 -12.02
C VAL A 191 2.95 -1.01 -10.53
N MET A 192 2.33 -1.98 -9.85
CA MET A 192 2.10 -1.92 -8.41
C MET A 192 3.41 -1.81 -7.62
N ARG A 193 4.45 -2.55 -8.02
CA ARG A 193 5.75 -2.48 -7.33
C ARG A 193 6.45 -1.14 -7.58
N GLN A 194 6.31 -0.56 -8.77
CA GLN A 194 6.89 0.73 -9.10
C GLN A 194 6.30 1.87 -8.25
N GLU A 195 4.97 1.89 -8.08
CA GLU A 195 4.33 2.87 -7.19
C GLU A 195 4.72 2.62 -5.73
N ALA A 196 4.87 1.35 -5.34
CA ALA A 196 5.32 1.01 -4.00
C ALA A 196 6.74 1.50 -3.67
N ILE A 197 7.66 1.38 -4.64
CA ILE A 197 9.01 1.94 -4.54
C ILE A 197 8.98 3.46 -4.50
N ASN A 198 8.10 4.09 -5.28
CA ASN A 198 7.93 5.54 -5.27
C ASN A 198 7.48 6.07 -3.89
N VAL A 199 6.53 5.39 -3.24
CA VAL A 199 6.12 5.70 -1.86
C VAL A 199 7.29 5.53 -0.88
N GLU A 200 8.03 4.42 -0.97
CA GLU A 200 9.20 4.17 -0.11
C GLU A 200 10.29 5.24 -0.26
N ASN A 201 10.57 5.68 -1.48
CA ASN A 201 11.53 6.75 -1.75
C ASN A 201 11.05 8.10 -1.23
N THR A 202 9.77 8.42 -1.44
CA THR A 202 9.16 9.66 -0.94
C THR A 202 9.17 9.69 0.60
N LEU A 203 8.94 8.55 1.26
CA LEU A 203 9.08 8.40 2.71
C LEU A 203 10.53 8.63 3.17
N LYS A 204 11.52 8.04 2.49
CA LYS A 204 12.94 8.25 2.81
C LYS A 204 13.34 9.72 2.67
N ASP A 205 12.91 10.38 1.60
CA ASP A 205 13.15 11.80 1.39
C ASP A 205 12.47 12.66 2.46
N SER A 206 11.21 12.38 2.80
CA SER A 206 10.49 13.02 3.90
C SER A 206 11.28 12.89 5.21
N ILE A 207 11.68 11.68 5.58
CA ILE A 207 12.48 11.42 6.80
C ILE A 207 13.79 12.20 6.76
N ARG A 208 14.49 12.26 5.62
CA ARG A 208 15.73 13.05 5.48
C ARG A 208 15.45 14.52 5.76
N THR A 209 14.46 15.12 5.09
CA THR A 209 14.10 16.53 5.28
C THR A 209 13.69 16.83 6.73
N TRP A 210 12.92 15.95 7.36
CA TRP A 210 12.55 16.10 8.76
C TRP A 210 13.76 16.01 9.70
N ASN A 211 14.73 15.13 9.42
CA ASN A 211 15.97 15.06 10.21
C ASN A 211 16.83 16.32 10.04
N GLU A 212 16.97 16.83 8.82
CA GLU A 212 17.67 18.10 8.56
C GLU A 212 17.01 19.26 9.32
N TRP A 213 15.67 19.30 9.32
CA TRP A 213 14.94 20.33 10.07
C TRP A 213 15.09 20.16 11.59
N ARG A 214 15.05 18.93 12.10
CA ARG A 214 15.31 18.60 13.50
C ARG A 214 16.69 19.11 13.93
N ASP A 215 17.72 18.81 13.15
CA ASP A 215 19.10 19.16 13.48
C ASP A 215 19.30 20.68 13.45
N SER A 216 18.65 21.38 12.51
CA SER A 216 18.58 22.84 12.48
C SER A 216 17.88 23.42 13.72
N LEU A 217 16.73 22.86 14.12
CA LEU A 217 15.99 23.28 15.32
C LEU A 217 16.81 23.05 16.59
N GLN A 218 17.50 21.92 16.69
CA GLN A 218 18.39 21.63 17.82
C GLN A 218 19.55 22.62 17.88
N GLY A 219 20.14 22.97 16.74
CA GLY A 219 21.17 24.01 16.64
C GLY A 219 20.68 25.38 17.12
N GLN A 220 19.47 25.78 16.69
CA GLN A 220 18.83 27.03 17.13
C GLN A 220 18.52 27.03 18.63
N LEU A 221 18.04 25.90 19.17
CA LEU A 221 17.76 25.76 20.60
C LEU A 221 19.04 25.90 21.43
N ASN A 222 20.12 25.23 21.01
CA ASN A 222 21.42 25.34 21.67
C ASN A 222 21.98 26.78 21.61
N ALA A 223 21.75 27.50 20.51
CA ALA A 223 22.12 28.92 20.42
C ALA A 223 21.30 29.77 21.39
N LYS A 224 19.97 29.55 21.49
CA LYS A 224 19.12 30.23 22.48
C LYS A 224 19.53 29.94 23.91
N ASP A 225 19.89 28.69 24.23
CA ASP A 225 20.40 28.35 25.56
C ASP A 225 21.71 29.08 25.90
N LYS A 226 22.56 29.37 24.90
CA LYS A 226 23.76 30.20 25.10
C LYS A 226 23.40 31.67 25.32
N ASP A 227 22.51 32.24 24.50
CA ASP A 227 22.03 33.62 24.65
C ASP A 227 21.42 33.85 26.05
N ILE A 228 20.67 32.86 26.52
CA ILE A 228 20.07 32.81 27.86
C ILE A 228 21.14 32.90 28.95
N LYS A 229 22.19 32.07 28.87
CA LYS A 229 23.29 32.09 29.85
C LYS A 229 24.01 33.44 29.88
N VAL A 230 24.22 34.04 28.71
CA VAL A 230 24.83 35.37 28.61
C VAL A 230 23.94 36.44 29.25
N ALA A 231 22.63 36.38 29.00
CA ALA A 231 21.67 37.30 29.62
C ALA A 231 21.58 37.11 31.14
N ASP A 232 21.62 35.88 31.64
CA ASP A 232 21.64 35.58 33.09
C ASP A 232 22.91 36.13 33.75
N ALA A 233 24.08 35.95 33.13
CA ALA A 233 25.34 36.51 33.62
C ALA A 233 25.33 38.05 33.65
N ALA A 234 24.79 38.69 32.61
CA ALA A 234 24.66 40.15 32.57
C ALA A 234 23.71 40.68 33.65
N ILE A 235 22.60 39.98 33.91
CA ILE A 235 21.68 40.31 35.02
C ILE A 235 22.40 40.23 36.36
N GLU A 236 23.20 39.18 36.58
CA GLU A 236 23.98 38.99 37.80
C GLU A 236 25.02 40.11 37.99
N GLU A 237 25.77 40.45 36.94
CA GLU A 237 26.79 41.50 36.97
C GLU A 237 26.19 42.89 37.25
N ILE A 238 25.06 43.24 36.61
CA ILE A 238 24.35 44.50 36.87
C ILE A 238 23.81 44.53 38.30
N SER A 239 23.25 43.41 38.78
CA SER A 239 22.74 43.30 40.15
C SER A 239 23.85 43.44 41.20
N MET A 240 25.02 42.84 40.94
CA MET A 240 26.21 43.00 41.77
C MET A 240 26.69 44.45 41.76
N SER A 241 26.73 45.10 40.61
CA SER A 241 27.11 46.51 40.47
C SER A 241 26.19 47.45 41.26
N LEU A 242 24.88 47.20 41.22
CA LEU A 242 23.89 47.92 42.05
C LEU A 242 24.19 47.74 43.55
N ARG A 243 24.43 46.50 43.99
CA ARG A 243 24.78 46.21 45.39
C ARG A 243 26.04 46.93 45.83
N LEU A 244 27.10 46.89 45.01
CA LEU A 244 28.37 47.53 45.31
C LEU A 244 28.27 49.06 45.36
N LYS A 245 27.42 49.69 44.54
CA LYS A 245 27.18 51.14 44.56
C LYS A 245 26.24 51.61 45.67
N GLY A 246 25.41 50.73 46.21
CA GLY A 246 24.50 51.06 47.32
C GLY A 246 25.22 51.54 48.58
N SER A 247 26.33 50.90 48.96
CA SER A 247 27.11 51.27 50.15
C SER A 247 27.74 52.68 50.04
N PRO A 248 28.48 53.02 48.96
CA PRO A 248 28.95 54.39 48.74
C PRO A 248 27.85 55.45 48.75
N LEU A 249 26.67 55.16 48.18
CA LEU A 249 25.53 56.08 48.21
C LEU A 249 25.04 56.33 49.64
N GLN A 250 24.92 55.29 50.45
CA GLN A 250 24.53 55.43 51.86
C GLN A 250 25.54 56.26 52.65
N ILE A 251 26.84 56.05 52.43
CA ILE A 251 27.91 56.83 53.08
C ILE A 251 27.82 58.30 52.65
N ALA A 252 27.65 58.58 51.36
CA ALA A 252 27.51 59.95 50.86
C ALA A 252 26.26 60.65 51.44
N LEU A 253 25.13 59.93 51.56
CA LEU A 253 23.91 60.45 52.19
C LEU A 253 24.11 60.72 53.68
N ALA A 254 24.77 59.81 54.41
CA ALA A 254 25.08 60.00 55.81
C ALA A 254 26.01 61.20 56.03
N ARG A 255 27.05 61.36 55.19
CA ARG A 255 27.95 62.54 55.20
C ARG A 255 27.15 63.83 54.95
N GLN A 256 26.21 63.81 54.02
CA GLN A 256 25.37 64.97 53.70
C GLN A 256 24.49 65.34 54.89
N ASN A 257 23.85 64.36 55.52
CA ASN A 257 23.03 64.57 56.72
C ASN A 257 23.84 65.19 57.86
N GLN A 258 25.06 64.69 58.12
CA GLN A 258 25.94 65.27 59.15
C GLN A 258 26.32 66.72 58.85
N ARG A 259 26.59 67.06 57.59
CA ARG A 259 26.90 68.44 57.19
C ARG A 259 25.69 69.38 57.32
N CYS A 260 24.47 68.88 57.14
CA CYS A 260 23.23 69.65 57.34
C CYS A 260 22.97 70.01 58.82
N LEU A 261 23.69 69.42 59.78
CA LEU A 261 23.53 69.71 61.21
C LEU A 261 24.39 70.91 61.69
N ARG A 262 25.22 71.50 60.82
CA ARG A 262 26.05 72.65 61.18
C ARG A 262 25.17 73.86 61.54
N PRO A 263 25.37 74.52 62.69
CA PRO A 263 24.50 75.62 63.13
C PRO A 263 24.88 76.96 62.50
N GLY A 264 23.87 77.80 62.22
CA GLY A 264 24.07 79.20 61.84
C GLY A 264 24.95 79.39 60.60
N ILE A 265 25.96 80.27 60.73
CA ILE A 265 26.88 80.61 59.63
C ILE A 265 27.82 79.46 59.23
N GLU A 266 28.00 78.47 60.12
CA GLU A 266 28.83 77.29 59.84
C GLU A 266 28.17 76.32 58.84
N LEU A 267 26.88 76.50 58.52
CA LEU A 267 26.20 75.83 57.39
C LEU A 267 26.67 76.41 56.06
N CYS A 268 27.96 76.23 55.79
CA CYS A 268 28.64 76.81 54.65
C CYS A 268 28.51 75.90 53.41
N ASN A 269 28.16 76.52 52.28
CA ASN A 269 28.21 75.90 50.96
C ASN A 269 29.65 75.93 50.40
N ASP A 270 30.54 75.20 51.06
CA ASP A 270 31.96 75.15 50.71
C ASP A 270 32.27 74.18 49.56
N LYS A 271 33.55 74.12 49.14
CA LYS A 271 34.00 73.21 48.08
C LYS A 271 33.72 71.73 48.39
N ALA A 272 33.78 71.32 49.66
CA ALA A 272 33.49 69.95 50.05
C ALA A 272 31.98 69.65 49.97
N GLN A 273 31.12 70.63 50.27
CA GLN A 273 29.67 70.53 50.06
C GLN A 273 29.32 70.37 48.58
N HIS A 274 29.96 71.15 47.69
CA HIS A 274 29.80 70.99 46.25
C HIS A 274 30.25 69.62 45.74
N ALA A 275 31.42 69.14 46.20
CA ALA A 275 31.94 67.82 45.80
C ALA A 275 31.02 66.69 46.27
N LEU A 276 30.50 66.75 47.49
CA LEU A 276 29.56 65.77 48.04
C LEU A 276 28.23 65.76 47.28
N GLN A 277 27.70 66.94 46.92
CA GLN A 277 26.48 67.03 46.12
C GLN A 277 26.70 66.44 44.71
N ALA A 278 27.85 66.69 44.09
CA ALA A 278 28.20 66.10 42.80
C ALA A 278 28.36 64.56 42.89
N GLU A 279 29.03 64.05 43.93
CA GLU A 279 29.12 62.61 44.22
C GLU A 279 27.73 61.98 44.37
N LEU A 280 26.86 62.58 45.17
CA LEU A 280 25.48 62.12 45.35
C LEU A 280 24.69 62.09 44.05
N ASN A 281 24.77 63.15 43.25
CA ASN A 281 24.08 63.22 41.96
C ASN A 281 24.59 62.15 40.99
N ASN A 282 25.92 61.94 40.93
CA ASN A 282 26.54 60.92 40.09
C ASN A 282 26.17 59.50 40.53
N LEU A 283 26.20 59.21 41.84
CA LEU A 283 25.81 57.91 42.39
C LEU A 283 24.33 57.61 42.13
N LYS A 284 23.44 58.57 42.37
CA LYS A 284 21.99 58.43 42.11
C LYS A 284 21.72 58.20 40.62
N SER A 285 22.32 59.01 39.74
CA SER A 285 22.20 58.85 38.29
C SER A 285 22.70 57.49 37.81
N SER A 286 23.87 57.05 38.32
CA SER A 286 24.43 55.75 37.99
C SER A 286 23.55 54.60 38.48
N MET A 287 22.94 54.69 39.66
CA MET A 287 22.01 53.67 40.16
C MET A 287 20.76 53.57 39.30
N LEU A 288 20.11 54.71 38.98
CA LEU A 288 18.94 54.73 38.11
C LEU A 288 19.24 54.13 36.72
N SER A 289 20.40 54.44 36.15
CA SER A 289 20.84 53.87 34.87
C SER A 289 21.05 52.35 34.94
N LEU A 290 21.63 51.85 36.03
CA LEU A 290 21.80 50.42 36.25
C LEU A 290 20.47 49.69 36.51
N GLU A 291 19.54 50.30 37.25
CA GLU A 291 18.18 49.77 37.46
C GLU A 291 17.43 49.64 36.13
N LEU A 292 17.44 50.69 35.30
CA LEU A 292 16.84 50.64 33.97
C LEU A 292 17.50 49.57 33.08
N SER A 293 18.82 49.43 33.15
CA SER A 293 19.56 48.41 32.40
C SER A 293 19.22 47.00 32.87
N LEU A 294 19.04 46.81 34.18
CA LEU A 294 18.61 45.56 34.77
C LEU A 294 17.21 45.15 34.29
N ASP A 295 16.27 46.10 34.27
CA ASP A 295 14.90 45.83 33.80
C ASP A 295 14.88 45.43 32.32
N LYS A 296 15.64 46.15 31.47
CA LYS A 296 15.82 45.78 30.06
C LYS A 296 16.46 44.42 29.87
N ALA A 297 17.48 44.08 30.67
CA ALA A 297 18.13 42.78 30.61
C ALA A 297 17.16 41.65 31.01
N LYS A 298 16.38 41.85 32.08
CA LYS A 298 15.33 40.91 32.52
C LYS A 298 14.24 40.74 31.46
N GLU A 299 13.80 41.81 30.81
CA GLU A 299 12.81 41.72 29.73
C GLU A 299 13.35 40.93 28.52
N SER A 300 14.58 41.24 28.09
CA SER A 300 15.26 40.50 27.03
C SER A 300 15.38 39.01 27.37
N ARG A 301 15.74 38.68 28.62
CA ARG A 301 15.84 37.29 29.11
C ARG A 301 14.50 36.55 29.06
N ARG A 302 13.40 37.20 29.44
CA ARG A 302 12.03 36.63 29.33
C ARG A 302 11.63 36.39 27.88
N LYS A 303 11.99 37.29 26.97
CA LYS A 303 11.74 37.11 25.54
C LYS A 303 12.50 35.89 24.99
N LEU A 304 13.76 35.71 25.40
CA LEU A 304 14.54 34.52 25.03
C LEU A 304 13.90 33.22 25.52
N ASP A 305 13.32 33.18 26.73
CA ASP A 305 12.58 32.01 27.21
C ASP A 305 11.37 31.70 26.34
N GLY A 306 10.59 32.73 25.97
CA GLY A 306 9.43 32.55 25.10
C GLY A 306 9.80 32.01 23.71
N ASP A 307 10.89 32.52 23.14
CA ASP A 307 11.39 32.06 21.83
C ASP A 307 11.96 30.63 21.92
N ARG A 308 12.69 30.30 23.00
CA ARG A 308 13.18 28.95 23.28
C ARG A 308 12.03 27.96 23.42
N TYR A 309 10.97 28.31 24.16
CA TYR A 309 9.79 27.45 24.32
C TYR A 309 9.11 27.16 22.97
N LYS A 310 8.97 28.16 22.10
CA LYS A 310 8.42 27.98 20.75
C LYS A 310 9.28 27.05 19.89
N LEU A 311 10.61 27.18 19.97
CA LEU A 311 11.54 26.29 19.25
C LEU A 311 11.45 24.85 19.77
N GLN A 312 11.39 24.67 21.11
CA GLN A 312 11.21 23.37 21.73
C GLN A 312 9.93 22.69 21.26
N ARG A 313 8.81 23.44 21.21
CA ARG A 313 7.54 22.88 20.72
C ARG A 313 7.61 22.45 19.26
N LYS A 314 8.29 23.22 18.41
CA LYS A 314 8.53 22.82 17.01
C LYS A 314 9.37 21.56 16.91
N LEU A 315 10.39 21.42 17.76
CA LEU A 315 11.25 20.24 17.80
C LEU A 315 10.47 18.99 18.21
N GLU A 316 9.59 19.08 19.22
CA GLU A 316 8.70 17.97 19.61
C GLU A 316 7.80 17.51 18.46
N ILE A 317 7.16 18.45 17.77
CA ILE A 317 6.32 18.17 16.59
C ILE A 317 7.14 17.47 15.50
N CYS A 318 8.35 17.98 15.25
CA CYS A 318 9.28 17.38 14.29
C CYS A 318 9.65 15.94 14.66
N GLN A 319 9.99 15.68 15.93
CA GLN A 319 10.33 14.34 16.42
C GLN A 319 9.16 13.36 16.30
N GLN A 320 7.95 13.79 16.67
CA GLN A 320 6.74 12.98 16.51
C GLN A 320 6.50 12.63 15.04
N ASN A 321 6.59 13.61 14.14
CA ASN A 321 6.36 13.38 12.72
C ASN A 321 7.43 12.45 12.11
N VAL A 322 8.70 12.58 12.49
CA VAL A 322 9.76 11.63 12.09
C VAL A 322 9.43 10.22 12.54
N ALA A 323 9.04 10.04 13.80
CA ALA A 323 8.74 8.74 14.37
C ALA A 323 7.61 8.02 13.58
N VAL A 324 6.55 8.74 13.23
CA VAL A 324 5.46 8.21 12.41
C VAL A 324 5.95 7.74 11.03
N ASP A 325 6.72 8.55 10.31
CA ASP A 325 7.23 8.14 8.99
C ASP A 325 8.19 6.95 9.07
N TYR A 326 8.98 6.89 10.14
CA TYR A 326 9.91 5.81 10.38
C TYR A 326 9.20 4.48 10.68
N GLU A 327 8.12 4.52 11.46
CA GLU A 327 7.24 3.38 11.76
C GLU A 327 6.65 2.79 10.47
N LEU A 328 6.13 3.66 9.59
CA LEU A 328 5.59 3.27 8.29
C LEU A 328 6.61 2.49 7.46
N LEU A 329 7.80 3.07 7.28
CA LEU A 329 8.85 2.51 6.43
C LEU A 329 9.36 1.17 6.96
N ARG A 330 9.55 1.04 8.28
CA ARG A 330 10.13 -0.17 8.88
C ARG A 330 9.14 -1.29 9.16
N GLN A 331 7.91 -0.98 9.54
CA GLN A 331 6.96 -1.99 9.99
C GLN A 331 5.95 -2.33 8.90
N ILE A 332 5.27 -1.33 8.36
CA ILE A 332 4.15 -1.56 7.44
C ILE A 332 4.66 -1.85 6.03
N ARG A 333 5.53 -0.98 5.49
CA ARG A 333 6.05 -1.12 4.11
C ARG A 333 6.94 -2.35 3.93
N ALA A 334 7.60 -2.82 5.00
CA ALA A 334 8.35 -4.08 4.97
C ALA A 334 7.47 -5.30 4.68
N THR A 335 6.16 -5.22 4.94
CA THR A 335 5.19 -6.29 4.63
C THR A 335 4.55 -6.16 3.25
N TYR A 336 4.87 -5.11 2.49
CA TYR A 336 4.30 -4.93 1.16
C TYR A 336 4.75 -6.07 0.24
N PRO A 337 3.84 -6.72 -0.51
CA PRO A 337 4.17 -7.87 -1.33
C PRO A 337 5.26 -7.58 -2.38
N GLN A 338 6.15 -8.54 -2.59
CA GLN A 338 7.16 -8.46 -3.65
C GLN A 338 6.52 -8.71 -5.03
N GLU A 339 7.20 -8.25 -6.10
CA GLU A 339 6.72 -8.40 -7.49
C GLU A 339 6.44 -9.86 -7.87
N ILE A 340 7.29 -10.80 -7.42
CA ILE A 340 7.09 -12.24 -7.66
C ILE A 340 5.81 -12.77 -7.00
N GLN A 341 5.43 -12.23 -5.84
CA GLN A 341 4.20 -12.60 -5.13
C GLN A 341 2.98 -11.96 -5.81
N LEU A 342 3.08 -10.68 -6.19
CA LEU A 342 2.01 -9.93 -6.87
C LEU A 342 1.63 -10.55 -8.23
N SER A 343 2.62 -11.13 -8.92
CA SER A 343 2.41 -11.86 -10.17
C SER A 343 1.93 -13.32 -9.96
N GLY A 344 1.71 -13.77 -8.72
CA GLY A 344 1.30 -15.14 -8.41
C GLY A 344 2.32 -16.19 -8.85
N PHE A 345 3.61 -15.84 -8.79
CA PHE A 345 4.73 -16.68 -9.23
C PHE A 345 4.63 -17.08 -10.71
N LEU A 346 4.01 -16.23 -11.55
CA LEU A 346 3.92 -16.40 -13.00
C LEU A 346 5.18 -15.90 -13.73
N VAL A 347 6.10 -15.25 -13.03
CA VAL A 347 7.41 -14.84 -13.58
C VAL A 347 8.24 -16.11 -13.81
N GLY A 348 8.37 -16.52 -15.08
CA GLY A 348 9.13 -17.70 -15.49
C GLY A 348 8.33 -18.81 -16.17
N GLU A 349 7.00 -18.82 -16.10
CA GLU A 349 6.20 -19.78 -16.87
C GLU A 349 6.11 -19.36 -18.34
N LEU A 350 6.63 -20.21 -19.23
CA LEU A 350 6.36 -20.16 -20.66
C LEU A 350 5.07 -20.94 -20.94
N PRO A 351 4.15 -20.41 -21.75
CA PRO A 351 3.04 -21.20 -22.28
C PRO A 351 3.61 -22.44 -22.97
N LYS A 352 3.08 -23.65 -22.66
CA LYS A 352 3.45 -24.87 -23.42
C LYS A 352 3.32 -24.55 -24.91
N ALA A 353 4.38 -24.86 -25.67
CA ALA A 353 4.47 -24.52 -27.08
C ALA A 353 3.26 -25.07 -27.85
N ILE A 354 2.83 -24.32 -28.87
CA ILE A 354 1.82 -24.76 -29.83
C ILE A 354 2.42 -25.96 -30.56
N VAL A 355 2.10 -27.19 -30.15
CA VAL A 355 2.27 -28.34 -31.04
C VAL A 355 1.26 -28.09 -32.17
N LYS A 356 1.80 -27.69 -33.33
CA LYS A 356 1.05 -27.42 -34.55
C LYS A 356 0.39 -28.68 -35.06
#